data_AF-A0A920PEV6-F1
#
_entry.id   AF-A0A920PEV6-F1
#
_cell.length_a   1.000
_cell.length_b   1.000
_cell.length_c   1.000
_cell.angle_alpha   90.00
_cell.angle_beta   90.00
_cell.angle_gamma   90.00
#
_symmetry.space_group_name_H-M   'P 1'
#
loop_
_entity.id
_entity.type
_entity.pdbx_description
1 polymer ?
#
loop_
_entity_poly.entity_id
_entity_poly.type
_entity_poly.pdbx_seq_one_letter_code
_entity_poly.pdbx_strand_id
1 'polypeptide(L)' 'MNDLSQRPSLNFLQTFETVARHLSFTLAAKELFITQAAVSHQIKVLEDYLGVKLFLRKNRRVYLTWERPENAPAV' A
#
# COMPACT_ATOMS: atom_id res chain seq x y z
N MET A 1 11.96 15.01 13.10
CA MET A 1 11.55 15.99 12.09
C MET A 1 11.31 15.23 10.80
N ASN A 2 10.05 15.03 10.37
CA ASN A 2 9.78 14.50 9.03
C ASN A 2 9.98 15.63 8.03
N ASP A 3 11.05 15.54 7.24
CA ASP A 3 11.37 16.52 6.22
C ASP A 3 10.32 16.44 5.09
N LEU A 4 9.49 17.49 4.95
CA LEU A 4 8.44 17.57 3.92
C LEU A 4 9.03 17.65 2.49
N SER A 5 10.35 17.76 2.36
CA SER A 5 11.10 17.70 1.10
C SER A 5 11.28 16.26 0.58
N GLN A 6 11.14 15.26 1.46
CA GLN A 6 11.20 13.82 1.16
C GLN A 6 9.79 13.21 1.10
N ARG A 7 8.81 13.95 0.56
CA ARG A 7 7.48 13.38 0.34
C ARG A 7 7.60 12.21 -0.63
N PRO A 8 6.95 11.08 -0.34
CA PRO A 8 6.76 10.08 -1.36
C PRO A 8 6.21 10.79 -2.61
N SER A 9 6.87 10.60 -3.75
CA SER A 9 6.36 11.03 -5.06
C SER A 9 4.86 10.73 -5.18
N LEU A 10 4.11 11.56 -5.91
CA LEU A 10 2.66 11.38 -6.10
C LEU A 10 2.28 9.95 -6.52
N ASN A 11 3.20 9.28 -7.22
CA ASN A 11 3.07 7.88 -7.64
C ASN A 11 2.83 6.92 -6.47
N PHE A 12 3.41 7.12 -5.29
CA PHE A 12 3.16 6.21 -4.15
C PHE A 12 1.75 6.34 -3.59
N LEU A 13 1.21 7.57 -3.54
CA LEU A 13 -0.16 7.81 -3.11
C LEU A 13 -1.15 7.26 -4.13
N GLN A 14 -0.89 7.46 -5.43
CA GLN A 14 -1.68 6.87 -6.50
C GLN A 14 -1.67 5.34 -6.42
N THR A 15 -0.49 4.75 -6.19
CA THR A 15 -0.36 3.29 -6.03
C THR A 15 -1.10 2.78 -4.81
N PHE A 16 -1.01 3.47 -3.67
CA PHE A 16 -1.78 3.12 -2.48
C PHE A 16 -3.29 3.16 -2.75
N GLU A 17 -3.81 4.27 -3.28
CA GLU A 17 -5.24 4.43 -3.54
C GLU A 17 -5.74 3.38 -4.55
N THR A 18 -4.97 3.11 -5.60
CA THR A 18 -5.31 2.08 -6.60
C THR A 18 -5.34 0.68 -5.98
N VAL A 19 -4.35 0.32 -5.15
CA VAL A 19 -4.32 -0.98 -4.45
C VAL A 19 -5.46 -1.08 -3.44
N ALA A 20 -5.78 -0.01 -2.73
CA ALA A 20 -6.90 0.06 -1.78
C ALA A 20 -8.25 -0.17 -2.48
N ARG A 21 -8.45 0.45 -3.65
CA ARG A 21 -9.67 0.30 -4.45
C ARG A 21 -9.87 -1.11 -4.99
N HIS A 22 -8.78 -1.72 -5.47
CA HIS A 22 -8.84 -3.06 -6.08
C HIS A 22 -8.70 -4.20 -5.07
N LEU A 23 -8.16 -3.93 -3.89
CA LEU A 23 -7.70 -4.95 -2.94
C LEU A 23 -6.86 -6.04 -3.63
N SER A 24 -6.04 -5.63 -4.60
CA SER A 24 -5.24 -6.53 -5.43
C SER A 24 -4.05 -5.81 -6.05
N PHE A 25 -2.84 -6.26 -5.68
CA PHE A 25 -1.59 -5.76 -6.26
C PHE A 25 -1.48 -6.05 -7.76
N THR A 26 -2.08 -7.14 -8.24
CA THR A 26 -2.04 -7.51 -9.66
C THR A 26 -2.97 -6.64 -10.49
N LEU A 27 -4.18 -6.32 -10.00
CA LEU A 27 -5.09 -5.43 -10.71
C LEU A 27 -4.57 -3.99 -10.70
N ALA A 28 -4.05 -3.53 -9.57
CA ALA A 28 -3.43 -2.20 -9.49
C ALA A 28 -2.24 -2.05 -10.45
N ALA A 29 -1.40 -3.07 -10.57
CA ALA A 29 -0.29 -3.08 -11.52
C ALA A 29 -0.76 -2.92 -12.98
N LYS A 30 -1.87 -3.62 -13.33
CA LYS A 30 -2.49 -3.50 -14.66
C LYS A 30 -3.04 -2.10 -14.92
N GLU A 31 -3.71 -1.49 -13.94
CA GLU A 31 -4.26 -0.14 -14.10
C GLU A 31 -3.17 0.92 -14.21
N LEU A 32 -2.09 0.78 -13.45
CA LEU A 32 -0.98 1.73 -13.42
C LEU A 32 0.05 1.48 -14.53
N PHE A 33 -0.16 0.47 -15.38
CA PHE A 33 0.76 0.08 -16.45
C PHE A 33 2.20 -0.18 -15.98
N ILE A 34 2.35 -0.78 -14.79
CA ILE A 34 3.64 -1.14 -14.20
C ILE A 34 3.64 -2.59 -13.74
N THR A 35 4.80 -3.10 -13.33
CA THR A 35 4.89 -4.47 -12.81
C THR A 35 4.31 -4.58 -11.40
N GLN A 36 3.80 -5.76 -11.05
CA GLN A 36 3.32 -6.03 -9.69
C GLN A 36 4.44 -5.94 -8.63
N ALA A 37 5.70 -6.18 -9.05
CA ALA A 37 6.89 -5.94 -8.23
C ALA A 37 7.09 -4.44 -7.95
N ALA A 38 6.93 -3.57 -8.96
CA ALA A 38 7.00 -2.12 -8.77
C ALA A 38 5.90 -1.60 -7.83
N VAL A 39 4.66 -2.07 -7.98
CA VAL A 39 3.56 -1.76 -7.05
C VAL A 39 3.93 -2.18 -5.62
N SER A 40 4.39 -3.42 -5.42
CA SER A 40 4.77 -3.90 -4.08
C SER A 40 5.92 -3.09 -3.48
N HIS A 41 6.92 -2.72 -4.28
CA HIS A 41 8.03 -1.89 -3.83
C HIS A 41 7.54 -0.49 -3.43
N GLN A 42 6.69 0.13 -4.24
CA GLN A 42 6.13 1.45 -3.96
C GLN A 42 5.30 1.47 -2.66
N ILE A 43 4.47 0.46 -2.44
CA ILE A 43 3.74 0.31 -1.17
C ILE A 43 4.69 0.12 -0.01
N LYS A 44 5.71 -0.74 -0.14
CA LYS A 44 6.67 -0.97 0.93
C LYS A 44 7.40 0.32 1.33
N VAL A 45 7.88 1.08 0.36
CA VAL A 45 8.55 2.38 0.62
C VAL A 45 7.59 3.35 1.33
N LEU A 46 6.31 3.37 0.94
CA LEU A 46 5.31 4.22 1.60
C LEU A 46 5.04 3.76 3.04
N GLU A 47 4.88 2.46 3.28
CA GLU A 47 4.71 1.90 4.63
C GLU A 47 5.93 2.20 5.52
N ASP A 48 7.14 2.07 4.97
CA ASP A 48 8.40 2.35 5.68
C ASP A 48 8.52 3.84 6.01
N TYR A 49 8.12 4.73 5.09
CA TYR A 49 8.07 6.17 5.32
C TYR A 49 7.06 6.57 6.41
N LEU A 50 5.89 5.92 6.44
CA LEU A 50 4.85 6.19 7.42
C LEU A 50 5.07 5.46 8.76
N GLY A 51 5.94 4.46 8.80
CA GLY A 51 6.15 3.61 9.96
C GLY A 51 4.96 2.69 10.30
N VAL A 52 4.04 2.47 9.35
CA VAL A 52 2.82 1.66 9.55
C VAL A 52 2.56 0.75 8.36
N LYS A 53 1.93 -0.40 8.63
CA LYS A 53 1.39 -1.26 7.57
C LYS A 53 0.05 -0.71 7.08
N LEU A 54 -0.11 -0.65 5.77
CA LEU A 54 -1.34 -0.19 5.10
C LEU A 54 -2.18 -1.36 4.63
N PHE A 55 -1.53 -2.49 4.30
CA PHE A 55 -2.22 -3.69 3.80
C PHE A 55 -1.90 -4.95 4.60
N LEU A 56 -2.90 -5.80 4.75
CA LEU A 56 -2.77 -7.17 5.27
C LEU A 56 -2.98 -8.17 4.13
N ARG A 57 -2.12 -9.18 4.06
CA ARG A 57 -2.23 -10.29 3.09
C ARG A 57 -2.63 -11.56 3.85
N LYS A 58 -3.82 -12.08 3.61
CA LYS A 58 -4.34 -13.32 4.24
C LYS A 58 -5.08 -14.17 3.21
N ASN A 59 -4.80 -15.47 3.16
CA ASN A 59 -5.49 -16.42 2.28
C ASN A 59 -5.62 -15.95 0.82
N ARG A 60 -4.55 -15.37 0.25
CA ARG A 60 -4.49 -14.80 -1.11
C ARG A 60 -5.39 -13.57 -1.35
N ARG A 61 -5.97 -13.00 -0.31
CA ARG A 61 -6.71 -11.73 -0.32
C ARG A 61 -5.89 -10.62 0.32
N VAL A 62 -6.15 -9.40 -0.13
CA VAL A 62 -5.58 -8.17 0.42
C VAL A 62 -6.69 -7.42 1.15
N TYR A 63 -6.34 -6.83 2.28
CA TYR A 63 -7.24 -6.01 3.08
C TYR A 63 -6.51 -4.74 3.48
N LEU A 64 -7.24 -3.65 3.66
CA LEU A 64 -6.72 -2.50 4.39
C LEU A 64 -6.55 -2.87 5.86
N THR A 65 -5.50 -2.36 6.51
CA THR A 65 -5.20 -2.69 7.91
C THR A 65 -6.33 -2.30 8.87
N TRP A 66 -7.10 -1.25 8.55
CA TRP A 66 -8.23 -0.77 9.37
C TRP A 66 -9.60 -1.35 9.00
N GLU A 67 -9.79 -1.95 7.81
CA GLU A 67 -11.10 -2.45 7.38
C GLU A 67 -11.37 -3.91 7.80
N ARG A 68 -10.42 -4.60 8.40
CA ARG A 68 -10.65 -5.99 8.83
C ARG A 68 -11.62 -6.01 10.04
N PRO A 69 -12.77 -6.70 9.97
CA PRO A 69 -13.85 -6.63 10.96
C PRO A 69 -13.54 -7.25 12.34
N GLU A 70 -12.29 -7.59 12.64
CA GLU A 70 -11.92 -8.25 13.91
C GLU A 70 -10.69 -7.64 14.62
N ASN A 71 -10.34 -6.38 14.33
CA ASN A 71 -9.37 -5.56 15.08
C ASN A 71 -7.88 -5.99 14.97
N ALA A 72 -6.98 -5.05 14.66
CA ALA A 72 -5.56 -5.15 15.03
C ALA A 72 -4.92 -3.76 15.04
N PRO A 73 -4.32 -3.38 16.19
CA PRO A 73 -2.87 -3.29 16.22
C PRO A 73 -2.28 -4.21 17.29
N ALA A 74 -1.13 -4.80 16.99
CA ALA A 74 -0.20 -5.32 17.97
C ALA A 74 1.22 -4.94 17.52
N VAL A 75 1.53 -3.64 17.62
CA VAL A 75 2.88 -3.09 17.73
C VAL A 75 2.86 -1.96 18.75
#